data_AF-A0A7Y5JNJ8-F1
#
_entry.id   AF-A0A7Y5JNJ8-F1
#
_cell.length_a   1.000
_cell.length_b   1.000
_cell.length_c   1.000
_cell.angle_alpha   90.00
_cell.angle_beta   90.00
_cell.angle_gamma   90.00
#
_symmetry.space_group_name_H-M   'P 1'
#
loop_
_entity.id
_entity.type
_entity.pdbx_description
1 polymer ?
#
loop_
_entity_poly.entity_id
_entity_poly.type
_entity_poly.pdbx_seq_one_letter_code
_entity_poly.pdbx_strand_id
1 'polypeptide(L)'
;TPAKRKKEGIKRWGTEEKGAKKAKHEKKDRKLNVDPKHRKLAERAVKALDNAFQRAYGTGGWRYRNPTTDPGPKNDISATQYALLGYGAASRLGIGYKKENLFEAYKFFIAEQDKDGPKLVREAAPDEEKPEDKKGDDKKKDPNKGTEVRKYNPKKTDRARGWGYCRKDVHMQGDELSYGSMTCAGICGLVVLRGELEDDPKFMAKWKPLAAECDQALSDGLAWMVLNWSVENNPQRGKYRYYYYLYALERLAMFGGLDYIGKHDWYFEGAQVLLREQDGSGMWDTNQEVDPSDVYDTCYALLFLKRATDGIKRPVPVFTGEDQED
;
A
#
# COMPACT_ATOMS: atom_id res chain seq x y z
N THR A 1 -6.05 14.21 -35.17
CA THR A 1 -6.85 13.35 -34.26
C THR A 1 -6.04 13.03 -33.03
N PRO A 2 -6.39 13.47 -31.82
CA PRO A 2 -5.52 13.26 -30.66
C PRO A 2 -5.61 11.81 -30.19
N ALA A 3 -4.44 11.15 -30.15
CA ALA A 3 -4.28 9.77 -29.74
C ALA A 3 -4.67 9.57 -28.27
N LYS A 4 -5.63 8.67 -28.02
CA LYS A 4 -6.06 8.24 -26.69
C LYS A 4 -4.90 7.52 -25.97
N ARG A 5 -4.24 8.21 -25.03
CA ARG A 5 -3.34 7.59 -24.04
C ARG A 5 -4.17 6.78 -23.03
N LYS A 6 -4.04 5.45 -23.01
CA LYS A 6 -4.51 4.61 -21.91
C LYS A 6 -3.35 4.37 -20.93
N LYS A 7 -3.50 4.88 -19.71
CA LYS A 7 -2.63 4.60 -18.55
C LYS A 7 -3.19 3.39 -17.81
N GLU A 8 -2.39 2.34 -17.64
CA GLU A 8 -2.72 1.16 -16.82
C GLU A 8 -1.99 1.28 -15.46
N GLY A 9 -2.75 1.10 -14.38
CA GLY A 9 -2.30 1.16 -12.99
C GLY A 9 -1.84 -0.21 -12.45
N ILE A 10 -1.50 -0.25 -11.16
CA ILE A 10 -1.10 -1.46 -10.43
C ILE A 10 -2.27 -2.46 -10.37
N LYS A 11 -2.00 -3.76 -10.52
CA LYS A 11 -2.99 -4.85 -10.45
C LYS A 11 -3.71 -4.83 -9.09
N ARG A 12 -5.04 -5.03 -9.07
CA ARG A 12 -5.85 -5.06 -7.84
C ARG A 12 -5.42 -6.22 -6.93
N TRP A 13 -5.47 -6.01 -5.61
CA TRP A 13 -5.38 -7.07 -4.61
C TRP A 13 -6.65 -7.11 -3.74
N GLY A 14 -7.70 -7.82 -4.21
CA GLY A 14 -8.93 -8.12 -3.44
C GLY A 14 -10.23 -8.22 -4.26
N THR A 15 -10.92 -9.39 -4.17
CA THR A 15 -12.14 -9.98 -4.86
C THR A 15 -11.92 -10.78 -6.20
N GLU A 16 -12.33 -12.05 -6.45
CA GLU A 16 -12.02 -12.89 -7.67
C GLU A 16 -13.24 -12.77 -8.62
N GLU A 17 -13.12 -13.02 -9.93
CA GLU A 17 -13.48 -14.37 -10.44
C GLU A 17 -12.75 -14.87 -11.70
N LYS A 18 -12.83 -16.20 -11.83
CA LYS A 18 -12.22 -17.07 -12.86
C LYS A 18 -12.84 -16.84 -14.24
N GLY A 19 -11.97 -16.84 -15.25
CA GLY A 19 -12.36 -16.88 -16.66
C GLY A 19 -11.41 -16.12 -17.57
N ALA A 20 -10.09 -16.19 -17.32
CA ALA A 20 -9.12 -15.51 -18.17
C ALA A 20 -9.10 -16.15 -19.57
N LYS A 21 -9.82 -15.57 -20.53
CA LYS A 21 -9.33 -15.59 -21.91
C LYS A 21 -7.99 -14.86 -21.85
N LYS A 22 -6.90 -15.52 -22.23
CA LYS A 22 -5.55 -14.94 -22.36
C LYS A 22 -5.67 -13.54 -22.95
N ALA A 23 -5.62 -12.50 -22.11
CA ALA A 23 -5.43 -11.15 -22.60
C ALA A 23 -4.04 -11.16 -23.23
N LYS A 24 -3.98 -10.94 -24.55
CA LYS A 24 -2.71 -10.72 -25.23
C LYS A 24 -2.00 -9.62 -24.45
N HIS A 25 -0.87 -9.98 -23.85
CA HIS A 25 0.05 -9.07 -23.19
C HIS A 25 0.66 -8.16 -24.27
N GLU A 26 -0.10 -7.17 -24.73
CA GLU A 26 0.50 -6.06 -25.48
C GLU A 26 1.32 -5.26 -24.49
N LYS A 27 2.64 -5.41 -24.54
CA LYS A 27 3.62 -4.51 -23.91
C LYS A 27 3.43 -3.09 -24.46
N LYS A 28 2.38 -2.37 -24.04
CA LYS A 28 2.21 -0.96 -24.38
C LYS A 28 2.81 -0.11 -23.26
N ASP A 29 4.11 0.11 -23.42
CA ASP A 29 4.94 1.18 -22.89
C ASP A 29 4.52 1.80 -21.54
N ARG A 30 5.06 1.22 -20.46
CA ARG A 30 5.39 1.92 -19.20
C ARG A 30 6.51 2.97 -19.42
N LYS A 31 6.39 3.83 -20.44
CA LYS A 31 7.35 4.91 -20.66
C LYS A 31 6.62 6.22 -20.52
N LEU A 32 6.42 6.62 -19.26
CA LEU A 32 6.18 8.04 -18.98
C LEU A 32 7.32 8.83 -19.64
N ASN A 33 6.98 9.74 -20.54
CA ASN A 33 7.97 10.63 -21.13
C ASN A 33 8.35 11.65 -20.06
N VAL A 34 9.55 11.50 -19.51
CA VAL A 34 10.09 12.32 -18.43
C VAL A 34 11.31 13.05 -18.96
N ASP A 35 11.46 14.33 -18.61
CA ASP A 35 12.62 15.14 -18.95
C ASP A 35 13.92 14.36 -18.66
N PRO A 36 14.89 14.33 -19.60
CA PRO A 36 16.16 13.62 -19.41
C PRO A 36 16.86 13.92 -18.09
N LYS A 37 16.75 15.14 -17.55
CA LYS A 37 17.35 15.51 -16.25
C LYS A 37 16.70 14.76 -15.08
N HIS A 38 15.38 14.61 -15.11
CA HIS A 38 14.61 13.89 -14.10
C HIS A 38 14.79 12.39 -14.25
N ARG A 39 14.94 11.88 -15.49
CA ARG A 39 15.31 10.48 -15.73
C ARG A 39 16.67 10.15 -15.13
N LYS A 40 17.69 10.98 -15.35
CA LYS A 40 19.03 10.81 -14.75
C LYS A 40 18.97 10.84 -13.21
N LEU A 41 18.13 11.70 -12.64
CA LEU A 41 17.93 11.73 -11.19
C LEU A 41 17.31 10.42 -10.68
N ALA A 42 16.29 9.90 -11.36
CA ALA A 42 15.67 8.62 -11.02
C ALA A 42 16.65 7.44 -11.13
N GLU A 43 17.47 7.40 -12.18
CA GLU A 43 18.52 6.38 -12.34
C GLU A 43 19.56 6.42 -11.21
N ARG A 44 19.95 7.63 -10.79
CA ARG A 44 20.83 7.81 -9.62
C ARG A 44 20.18 7.35 -8.32
N ALA A 45 18.89 7.66 -8.12
CA ALA A 45 18.15 7.22 -6.94
C ALA A 45 18.03 5.69 -6.89
N VAL A 46 17.76 5.04 -8.02
CA VAL A 46 17.73 3.57 -8.12
C VAL A 46 19.08 2.96 -7.78
N LYS A 47 20.17 3.52 -8.32
CA LYS A 47 21.53 3.07 -7.98
C LYS A 47 21.83 3.24 -6.48
N ALA A 48 21.37 4.33 -5.87
CA ALA A 48 21.50 4.54 -4.43
C ALA A 48 20.73 3.47 -3.64
N LEU A 49 19.49 3.14 -4.03
CA LEU A 49 18.72 2.06 -3.42
C LEU A 49 19.42 0.70 -3.56
N ASP A 50 19.93 0.38 -4.74
CA ASP A 50 20.67 -0.86 -5.01
C ASP A 50 21.95 -1.00 -4.17
N ASN A 51 22.58 0.12 -3.84
CA ASN A 51 23.80 0.17 -3.02
C ASN A 51 23.50 0.18 -1.53
N ALA A 52 22.37 0.77 -1.12
CA ALA A 52 21.94 0.83 0.28
C ALA A 52 21.31 -0.48 0.77
N PHE A 53 21.03 -1.43 -0.13
CA PHE A 53 20.41 -2.71 0.21
C PHE A 53 21.28 -3.52 1.19
N GLN A 54 20.72 -3.84 2.36
CA GLN A 54 21.41 -4.52 3.44
C GLN A 54 21.25 -6.04 3.29
N ARG A 55 22.37 -6.76 3.20
CA ARG A 55 22.41 -8.23 2.95
C ARG A 55 22.88 -9.06 4.14
N ALA A 56 23.34 -8.42 5.20
CA ALA A 56 24.37 -8.99 6.07
C ALA A 56 23.93 -10.16 6.97
N TYR A 57 22.64 -10.49 7.15
CA TYR A 57 22.21 -11.49 8.14
C TYR A 57 21.07 -12.43 7.71
N GLY A 58 20.99 -12.77 6.42
CA GLY A 58 20.11 -13.84 5.91
C GLY A 58 18.67 -13.44 5.59
N THR A 59 18.27 -12.21 5.92
CA THR A 59 17.10 -11.52 5.36
C THR A 59 17.51 -10.11 4.95
N GLY A 60 16.99 -9.60 3.83
CA GLY A 60 17.44 -8.34 3.22
C GLY A 60 16.45 -7.20 3.38
N GLY A 61 16.90 -5.95 3.22
CA GLY A 61 16.01 -4.79 3.32
C GLY A 61 16.75 -3.46 3.26
N TRP A 62 16.06 -2.40 3.67
CA TRP A 62 16.61 -1.04 3.77
C TRP A 62 16.39 -0.48 5.17
N ARG A 63 17.18 0.54 5.52
CA ARG A 63 17.02 1.38 6.71
C ARG A 63 17.35 2.82 6.36
N TYR A 64 16.82 3.77 7.13
CA TYR A 64 17.04 5.20 6.89
C TYR A 64 18.47 5.68 7.16
N ARG A 65 19.14 5.16 8.20
CA ARG A 65 20.48 5.61 8.65
C ARG A 65 21.56 4.56 8.35
N ASN A 66 22.81 4.99 8.22
CA ASN A 66 23.92 4.07 7.97
C ASN A 66 24.15 3.14 9.19
N PRO A 67 24.09 1.81 9.02
CA PRO A 67 24.29 0.86 10.11
C PRO A 67 25.69 0.91 10.75
N THR A 68 26.69 1.52 10.10
CA THR A 68 28.02 1.68 10.71
C THR A 68 28.10 2.80 11.74
N THR A 69 27.12 3.71 11.76
CA THR A 69 27.12 4.90 12.62
C THR A 69 25.91 4.98 13.55
N ASP A 70 25.00 4.00 13.49
CA ASP A 70 23.75 4.01 14.24
C ASP A 70 23.39 2.57 14.69
N PRO A 71 23.39 2.29 16.01
CA PRO A 71 23.18 0.96 16.57
C PRO A 71 21.75 0.40 16.40
N GLY A 72 20.83 1.16 15.78
CA GLY A 72 19.47 0.70 15.48
C GLY A 72 19.39 -0.49 14.51
N PRO A 73 18.17 -0.92 14.13
CA PRO A 73 17.94 -2.15 13.39
C PRO A 73 18.57 -2.10 12.01
N LYS A 74 19.14 -3.22 11.57
CA LYS A 74 19.91 -3.29 10.30
C LYS A 74 19.03 -3.08 9.05
N ASN A 75 17.74 -3.34 9.19
CA ASN A 75 16.68 -3.09 8.24
C ASN A 75 15.38 -2.85 9.02
N ASP A 76 14.45 -2.10 8.43
CA ASP A 76 13.15 -1.84 9.04
C ASP A 76 12.03 -1.93 7.99
N ILE A 77 10.81 -2.16 8.47
CA ILE A 77 9.62 -2.35 7.62
C ILE A 77 9.29 -1.06 6.84
N SER A 78 9.45 0.11 7.46
CA SER A 78 9.09 1.39 6.85
C SER A 78 9.98 1.73 5.65
N ALA A 79 11.30 1.73 5.86
CA ALA A 79 12.29 2.06 4.84
C ALA A 79 12.28 1.03 3.71
N THR A 80 12.10 -0.25 4.04
CA THR A 80 11.99 -1.32 3.05
C THR A 80 10.77 -1.11 2.15
N GLN A 81 9.62 -0.76 2.71
CA GLN A 81 8.43 -0.37 1.92
C GLN A 81 8.76 0.75 0.92
N TYR A 82 9.44 1.81 1.38
CA TYR A 82 9.67 2.99 0.53
C TYR A 82 10.67 2.70 -0.58
N ALA A 83 11.69 1.88 -0.32
CA ALA A 83 12.58 1.39 -1.36
C ALA A 83 11.83 0.59 -2.43
N LEU A 84 10.90 -0.28 -2.03
CA LEU A 84 10.05 -1.02 -2.97
C LEU A 84 9.13 -0.11 -3.77
N LEU A 85 8.54 0.92 -3.15
CA LEU A 85 7.78 1.96 -3.86
C LEU A 85 8.66 2.69 -4.89
N GLY A 86 9.92 2.97 -4.53
CA GLY A 86 10.93 3.53 -5.43
C GLY A 86 11.22 2.62 -6.63
N TYR A 87 11.35 1.31 -6.41
CA TYR A 87 11.48 0.33 -7.49
C TYR A 87 10.23 0.25 -8.38
N GLY A 88 9.03 0.26 -7.79
CA GLY A 88 7.79 0.34 -8.57
C GLY A 88 7.73 1.60 -9.43
N ALA A 89 8.19 2.74 -8.91
CA ALA A 89 8.31 3.98 -9.68
C ALA A 89 9.35 3.86 -10.80
N ALA A 90 10.50 3.24 -10.54
CA ALA A 90 11.53 2.97 -11.55
C ALA A 90 11.00 2.11 -12.70
N SER A 91 10.23 1.06 -12.40
CA SER A 91 9.55 0.22 -13.39
C SER A 91 8.58 1.02 -14.27
N ARG A 92 7.84 1.98 -13.71
CA ARG A 92 6.96 2.90 -14.48
C ARG A 92 7.71 3.88 -15.39
N LEU A 93 9.01 4.08 -15.13
CA LEU A 93 9.92 4.88 -15.96
C LEU A 93 10.73 4.02 -16.94
N GLY A 94 10.59 2.70 -16.89
CA GLY A 94 11.43 1.76 -17.63
C GLY A 94 12.91 1.84 -17.22
N ILE A 95 13.18 2.09 -15.94
CA ILE A 95 14.52 2.07 -15.34
C ILE A 95 14.69 0.71 -14.64
N GLY A 96 15.73 -0.03 -15.01
CA GLY A 96 16.06 -1.31 -14.40
C GLY A 96 16.71 -1.17 -13.03
N TYR A 97 16.56 -2.20 -12.21
CA TYR A 97 17.16 -2.32 -10.87
C TYR A 97 17.45 -3.81 -10.56
N LYS A 98 18.14 -4.08 -9.45
CA LYS A 98 18.48 -5.45 -9.02
C LYS A 98 17.24 -6.19 -8.48
N LYS A 99 16.48 -6.86 -9.35
CA LYS A 99 15.26 -7.61 -8.99
C LYS A 99 15.49 -8.74 -7.98
N GLU A 100 16.72 -9.23 -7.83
CA GLU A 100 17.10 -10.17 -6.77
C GLU A 100 16.83 -9.62 -5.37
N ASN A 101 16.92 -8.30 -5.18
CA ASN A 101 16.62 -7.64 -3.91
C ASN A 101 15.14 -7.85 -3.49
N LEU A 102 14.22 -8.08 -4.43
CA LEU A 102 12.81 -8.31 -4.14
C LEU A 102 12.59 -9.63 -3.38
N PHE A 103 13.36 -10.69 -3.69
CA PHE A 103 13.27 -11.97 -2.99
C PHE A 103 13.80 -11.89 -1.57
N GLU A 104 14.88 -11.14 -1.37
CA GLU A 104 15.46 -10.95 -0.05
C GLU A 104 14.59 -10.04 0.83
N ALA A 105 13.96 -9.02 0.24
CA ALA A 105 12.95 -8.20 0.90
C ALA A 105 11.69 -9.03 1.23
N TYR A 106 11.25 -9.92 0.34
CA TYR A 106 10.15 -10.85 0.62
C TYR A 106 10.43 -11.70 1.87
N LYS A 107 11.60 -12.34 1.93
CA LYS A 107 12.01 -13.13 3.09
C LYS A 107 12.00 -12.31 4.38
N PHE A 108 12.45 -11.05 4.31
CA PHE A 108 12.39 -10.13 5.45
C PHE A 108 10.96 -9.84 5.89
N PHE A 109 10.04 -9.47 4.99
CA PHE A 109 8.64 -9.26 5.37
C PHE A 109 8.00 -10.51 5.99
N ILE A 110 8.26 -11.70 5.46
CA ILE A 110 7.76 -12.95 6.04
C ILE A 110 8.38 -13.24 7.42
N ALA A 111 9.68 -12.94 7.59
CA ALA A 111 10.37 -13.11 8.86
C ALA A 111 9.85 -12.15 9.94
N GLU A 112 9.48 -10.92 9.58
CA GLU A 112 9.05 -9.86 10.50
C GLU A 112 7.54 -9.86 10.80
N GLN A 113 6.72 -10.61 10.03
CA GLN A 113 5.32 -10.79 10.35
C GLN A 113 5.16 -11.57 11.68
N ASP A 114 4.13 -11.25 12.46
CA ASP A 114 3.80 -12.01 13.68
C ASP A 114 3.76 -13.52 13.38
N LYS A 115 4.26 -14.33 14.30
CA LYS A 115 4.29 -15.80 14.16
C LYS A 115 2.94 -16.44 14.47
N ASP A 116 2.14 -15.79 15.30
CA ASP A 116 0.79 -16.20 15.63
C ASP A 116 -0.11 -14.98 15.78
N GLY A 117 -1.43 -15.22 15.84
CA GLY A 117 -2.42 -14.19 16.06
C GLY A 117 -3.83 -14.78 16.18
N PRO A 118 -4.79 -14.00 16.69
CA PRO A 118 -6.19 -14.40 16.78
C PRO A 118 -6.72 -14.88 15.43
N LYS A 119 -7.55 -15.92 15.45
CA LYS A 119 -8.25 -16.38 14.25
C LYS A 119 -9.39 -15.42 13.93
N LEU A 120 -9.45 -14.95 12.68
CA LEU A 120 -10.53 -14.13 12.17
C LEU A 120 -11.21 -14.84 11.01
N VAL A 121 -12.54 -14.97 11.07
CA VAL A 121 -13.33 -15.48 9.95
C VAL A 121 -13.64 -14.29 9.05
N ARG A 122 -13.36 -14.42 7.75
CA ARG A 122 -13.75 -13.41 6.76
C ARG A 122 -15.27 -13.27 6.75
N GLU A 123 -15.77 -12.12 7.16
CA GLU A 123 -17.19 -11.74 7.00
C GLU A 123 -17.50 -11.53 5.52
N ALA A 124 -18.75 -11.58 5.08
CA ALA A 124 -19.04 -11.12 3.71
C ALA A 124 -18.70 -9.63 3.60
N ALA A 125 -18.25 -9.18 2.42
CA ALA A 125 -18.26 -7.74 2.15
C ALA A 125 -19.71 -7.24 2.35
N PRO A 126 -19.91 -6.02 2.86
CA PRO A 126 -21.24 -5.42 2.85
C PRO A 126 -21.84 -5.59 1.45
N ASP A 127 -23.10 -5.99 1.36
CA ASP A 127 -23.78 -6.05 0.08
C ASP A 127 -23.67 -4.65 -0.53
N GLU A 128 -22.86 -4.50 -1.58
CA GLU A 128 -23.04 -3.37 -2.48
C GLU A 128 -24.49 -3.47 -2.91
N GLU A 129 -25.34 -2.51 -2.51
CA GLU A 129 -26.62 -2.33 -3.19
C GLU A 129 -26.26 -2.32 -4.67
N LYS A 130 -26.62 -3.41 -5.38
CA LYS A 130 -26.56 -3.43 -6.83
C LYS A 130 -27.27 -2.15 -7.21
N PRO A 131 -26.62 -1.21 -7.92
CA PRO A 131 -27.30 0.02 -8.28
C PRO A 131 -28.59 -0.43 -8.95
N GLU A 132 -29.72 -0.17 -8.29
CA GLU A 132 -31.04 -0.51 -8.83
C GLU A 132 -31.01 -0.05 -10.27
N ASP A 133 -31.50 -0.87 -11.20
CA ASP A 133 -31.49 -0.62 -12.63
C ASP A 133 -31.97 0.81 -12.93
N LYS A 134 -31.07 1.80 -12.87
CA LYS A 134 -31.34 3.18 -13.23
C LYS A 134 -31.47 3.13 -14.73
N LYS A 135 -32.71 2.94 -15.19
CA LYS A 135 -33.10 3.13 -16.58
C LYS A 135 -32.79 4.59 -16.94
N GLY A 136 -31.66 4.80 -17.59
CA GLY A 136 -31.20 6.09 -18.07
C GLY A 136 -29.79 5.96 -18.65
N ASP A 137 -29.49 6.77 -19.66
CA ASP A 137 -28.27 6.70 -20.49
C ASP A 137 -26.94 7.00 -19.74
N ASP A 138 -26.98 7.21 -18.43
CA ASP A 138 -25.80 7.42 -17.57
C ASP A 138 -25.14 6.11 -17.11
N LYS A 139 -24.91 5.18 -18.05
CA LYS A 139 -23.93 4.10 -17.86
C LYS A 139 -22.52 4.72 -17.85
N LYS A 140 -22.14 5.39 -16.76
CA LYS A 140 -20.72 5.59 -16.43
C LYS A 140 -20.11 4.20 -16.31
N LYS A 141 -19.43 3.76 -17.38
CA LYS A 141 -18.69 2.49 -17.38
C LYS A 141 -17.75 2.51 -16.18
N ASP A 142 -17.90 1.53 -15.30
CA ASP A 142 -16.90 1.28 -14.26
C ASP A 142 -15.52 1.25 -14.94
N PRO A 143 -14.63 2.21 -14.62
CA PRO A 143 -13.32 2.30 -15.24
C PRO A 143 -12.44 1.07 -14.96
N ASN A 144 -12.89 0.19 -14.04
CA ASN A 144 -12.21 -1.02 -13.60
C ASN A 144 -12.87 -2.32 -14.10
N LYS A 145 -13.82 -2.23 -15.04
CA LYS A 145 -14.41 -3.40 -15.69
C LYS A 145 -13.34 -4.18 -16.49
N GLY A 146 -12.77 -5.22 -15.91
CA GLY A 146 -11.83 -6.16 -16.56
C GLY A 146 -10.41 -6.24 -15.98
N THR A 147 -10.11 -5.60 -14.86
CA THR A 147 -8.85 -5.86 -14.12
C THR A 147 -8.90 -7.26 -13.49
N GLU A 148 -7.78 -7.98 -13.47
CA GLU A 148 -7.68 -9.25 -12.73
C GLU A 148 -7.73 -8.95 -11.23
N VAL A 149 -8.66 -9.60 -10.54
CA VAL A 149 -8.94 -9.42 -9.13
C VAL A 149 -8.98 -10.83 -8.48
N ARG A 150 -8.63 -10.99 -7.18
CA ARG A 150 -8.46 -12.30 -6.46
C ARG A 150 -9.51 -12.56 -5.34
N LYS A 151 -10.16 -13.73 -5.14
CA LYS A 151 -11.41 -13.95 -4.32
C LYS A 151 -11.11 -13.58 -2.92
N TYR A 152 -11.91 -12.62 -2.50
CA TYR A 152 -12.45 -12.62 -1.18
C TYR A 152 -13.32 -13.87 -1.00
N ASN A 153 -12.80 -14.85 -0.27
CA ASN A 153 -13.54 -16.06 0.08
C ASN A 153 -14.19 -15.85 1.46
N PRO A 154 -15.48 -15.45 1.53
CA PRO A 154 -16.16 -15.33 2.81
C PRO A 154 -16.12 -16.67 3.54
N LYS A 155 -16.09 -16.64 4.88
CA LYS A 155 -15.96 -17.81 5.76
C LYS A 155 -14.58 -18.47 5.82
N LYS A 156 -13.61 -18.07 5.01
CA LYS A 156 -12.21 -18.50 5.22
C LYS A 156 -11.71 -17.92 6.54
N THR A 157 -11.04 -18.73 7.35
CA THR A 157 -10.33 -18.26 8.54
C THR A 157 -8.90 -17.88 8.18
N ASP A 158 -8.50 -16.65 8.54
CA ASP A 158 -7.11 -16.19 8.54
C ASP A 158 -6.65 -15.96 9.98
N ARG A 159 -5.35 -15.69 10.17
CA ARG A 159 -4.80 -15.28 11.48
C ARG A 159 -4.43 -13.82 11.41
N ALA A 160 -4.90 -13.01 12.36
CA ALA A 160 -4.55 -11.60 12.44
C ALA A 160 -3.07 -11.43 12.83
N ARG A 161 -2.19 -11.38 11.82
CA ARG A 161 -0.72 -11.28 11.99
C ARG A 161 -0.22 -10.00 11.30
N GLY A 162 0.27 -9.06 12.11
CA GLY A 162 0.71 -7.75 11.67
C GLY A 162 2.23 -7.63 11.56
N TRP A 163 2.67 -6.38 11.37
CA TRP A 163 4.09 -6.00 11.36
C TRP A 163 4.35 -4.87 12.34
N GLY A 164 5.47 -4.99 13.07
CA GLY A 164 6.09 -3.90 13.80
C GLY A 164 7.11 -3.14 12.94
N TYR A 165 7.86 -2.23 13.54
CA TYR A 165 8.92 -1.50 12.84
C TYR A 165 10.11 -2.42 12.54
N CYS A 166 10.51 -3.21 13.54
CA CYS A 166 11.53 -4.25 13.47
C CYS A 166 11.39 -5.17 14.70
N ARG A 167 11.55 -6.49 14.54
CA ARG A 167 11.41 -7.46 15.64
C ARG A 167 12.66 -7.61 16.50
N LYS A 168 13.82 -7.29 15.94
CA LYS A 168 15.13 -7.41 16.59
C LYS A 168 15.87 -6.10 16.49
N ASP A 169 16.80 -5.89 17.42
CA ASP A 169 17.66 -4.71 17.44
C ASP A 169 16.84 -3.41 17.41
N VAL A 170 15.78 -3.37 18.24
CA VAL A 170 14.77 -2.28 18.24
C VAL A 170 15.40 -0.92 18.47
N HIS A 171 14.89 0.09 17.76
CA HIS A 171 15.33 1.47 17.96
C HIS A 171 14.69 2.06 19.23
N MET A 172 13.42 1.76 19.47
CA MET A 172 12.72 2.14 20.70
C MET A 172 11.78 1.04 21.17
N GLN A 173 11.44 1.07 22.46
CA GLN A 173 10.50 0.11 23.05
C GLN A 173 9.17 0.12 22.31
N GLY A 174 8.68 -1.07 21.99
CA GLY A 174 7.43 -1.28 21.28
C GLY A 174 7.61 -1.46 19.78
N ASP A 175 8.75 -1.09 19.18
CA ASP A 175 9.03 -1.28 17.74
C ASP A 175 8.89 -2.74 17.30
N GLU A 176 9.07 -3.68 18.23
CA GLU A 176 8.88 -5.12 18.05
C GLU A 176 7.41 -5.54 17.97
N LEU A 177 6.48 -4.71 18.40
CA LEU A 177 5.04 -4.98 18.42
C LEU A 177 4.39 -4.55 17.12
N SER A 178 3.38 -5.28 16.66
CA SER A 178 2.62 -4.92 15.46
C SER A 178 1.76 -3.68 15.69
N TYR A 179 1.74 -2.75 14.73
CA TYR A 179 0.89 -1.54 14.80
C TYR A 179 0.45 -1.07 13.42
N GLY A 180 -0.57 -0.22 13.36
CA GLY A 180 -1.31 0.03 12.13
C GLY A 180 -0.46 0.49 10.96
N SER A 181 0.37 1.52 11.16
CA SER A 181 1.21 2.04 10.06
C SER A 181 2.21 1.01 9.51
N MET A 182 2.77 0.14 10.37
CA MET A 182 3.72 -0.87 9.92
C MET A 182 3.03 -2.10 9.33
N THR A 183 1.87 -2.48 9.84
CA THR A 183 1.04 -3.51 9.18
C THR A 183 0.64 -3.06 7.78
N CYS A 184 0.23 -1.79 7.61
CA CYS A 184 -0.02 -1.23 6.28
C CYS A 184 1.24 -1.27 5.39
N ALA A 185 2.40 -0.92 5.94
CA ALA A 185 3.66 -0.95 5.22
C ALA A 185 4.08 -2.36 4.78
N GLY A 186 3.92 -3.37 5.64
CA GLY A 186 4.16 -4.77 5.34
C GLY A 186 3.32 -5.26 4.16
N ILE A 187 2.01 -4.97 4.20
CA ILE A 187 1.08 -5.29 3.11
C ILE A 187 1.48 -4.58 1.82
N CYS A 188 1.70 -3.26 1.87
CA CYS A 188 2.08 -2.48 0.70
C CYS A 188 3.38 -2.99 0.05
N GLY A 189 4.40 -3.29 0.86
CA GLY A 189 5.67 -3.84 0.39
C GLY A 189 5.48 -5.17 -0.34
N LEU A 190 4.73 -6.10 0.27
CA LEU A 190 4.41 -7.40 -0.33
C LEU A 190 3.63 -7.27 -1.65
N VAL A 191 2.64 -6.37 -1.74
CA VAL A 191 1.89 -6.14 -2.99
C VAL A 191 2.80 -5.61 -4.10
N VAL A 192 3.64 -4.62 -3.80
CA VAL A 192 4.54 -4.01 -4.80
C VAL A 192 5.57 -5.03 -5.29
N LEU A 193 6.28 -5.71 -4.38
CA LEU A 193 7.31 -6.68 -4.80
C LEU A 193 6.71 -7.84 -5.59
N ARG A 194 5.50 -8.29 -5.23
CA ARG A 194 4.80 -9.34 -5.97
C ARG A 194 4.51 -8.90 -7.39
N GLY A 195 3.93 -7.72 -7.57
CA GLY A 195 3.62 -7.18 -8.90
C GLY A 195 4.86 -7.11 -9.78
N GLU A 196 5.97 -6.62 -9.23
CA GLU A 196 7.25 -6.54 -9.94
C GLU A 196 7.86 -7.91 -10.30
N LEU A 197 7.65 -8.93 -9.48
CA LEU A 197 8.12 -10.31 -9.72
C LEU A 197 7.25 -11.06 -10.73
N GLU A 198 5.94 -10.89 -10.68
CA GLU A 198 4.98 -11.53 -11.59
C GLU A 198 5.02 -10.93 -13.00
N ASP A 199 5.35 -9.64 -13.12
CA ASP A 199 5.43 -8.95 -14.41
C ASP A 199 6.67 -9.31 -15.25
N ASP A 200 7.64 -10.04 -14.67
CA ASP A 200 8.85 -10.49 -15.37
C ASP A 200 8.88 -12.02 -15.49
N PRO A 201 8.72 -12.59 -16.70
CA PRO A 201 8.68 -14.05 -16.89
C PRO A 201 9.88 -14.79 -16.30
N LYS A 202 11.07 -14.17 -16.26
CA LYS A 202 12.28 -14.77 -15.70
C LYS A 202 12.17 -14.95 -14.18
N PHE A 203 11.57 -13.97 -13.50
CA PHE A 203 11.45 -13.99 -12.04
C PHE A 203 10.15 -14.65 -11.59
N MET A 204 9.09 -14.59 -12.38
CA MET A 204 7.82 -15.26 -12.12
C MET A 204 8.00 -16.77 -11.90
N ALA A 205 8.82 -17.45 -12.71
CA ALA A 205 9.10 -18.87 -12.50
C ALA A 205 9.67 -19.19 -11.10
N LYS A 206 10.52 -18.30 -10.57
CA LYS A 206 11.10 -18.41 -9.21
C LYS A 206 10.13 -17.96 -8.12
N TRP A 207 9.21 -17.05 -8.43
CA TRP A 207 8.20 -16.53 -7.52
C TRP A 207 7.05 -17.52 -7.29
N LYS A 208 6.67 -18.30 -8.31
CA LYS A 208 5.54 -19.23 -8.28
C LYS A 208 5.45 -20.09 -7.00
N PRO A 209 6.55 -20.70 -6.50
CA PRO A 209 6.50 -21.53 -5.30
C PRO A 209 6.23 -20.72 -4.01
N LEU A 210 6.55 -19.42 -3.99
CA LEU A 210 6.42 -18.54 -2.82
C LEU A 210 5.07 -17.78 -2.81
N ALA A 211 4.40 -17.70 -3.96
CA ALA A 211 3.19 -16.88 -4.13
C ALA A 211 2.08 -17.22 -3.13
N ALA A 212 1.88 -18.50 -2.80
CA ALA A 212 0.85 -18.94 -1.85
C ALA A 212 1.14 -18.51 -0.40
N GLU A 213 2.41 -18.50 0.01
CA GLU A 213 2.84 -18.01 1.32
C GLU A 213 2.67 -16.49 1.40
N CYS A 214 3.12 -15.76 0.37
CA CYS A 214 2.89 -14.32 0.25
C CYS A 214 1.39 -13.98 0.34
N ASP A 215 0.57 -14.75 -0.36
CA ASP A 215 -0.88 -14.60 -0.38
C ASP A 215 -1.52 -14.80 0.99
N GLN A 216 -1.01 -15.74 1.80
CA GLN A 216 -1.46 -15.94 3.16
C GLN A 216 -0.97 -14.81 4.07
N ALA A 217 0.29 -14.38 3.96
CA ALA A 217 0.83 -13.26 4.74
C ALA A 217 0.02 -11.97 4.50
N LEU A 218 -0.30 -11.68 3.24
CA LEU A 218 -1.17 -10.58 2.83
C LEU A 218 -2.57 -10.68 3.46
N SER A 219 -3.18 -11.87 3.43
CA SER A 219 -4.50 -12.11 4.03
C SER A 219 -4.48 -11.92 5.55
N ASP A 220 -3.45 -12.42 6.20
CA ASP A 220 -3.27 -12.32 7.66
C ASP A 220 -3.02 -10.87 8.11
N GLY A 221 -2.32 -10.09 7.28
CA GLY A 221 -2.16 -8.65 7.45
C GLY A 221 -3.50 -7.92 7.40
N LEU A 222 -4.36 -8.21 6.43
CA LEU A 222 -5.72 -7.64 6.41
C LEU A 222 -6.53 -8.06 7.61
N ALA A 223 -6.44 -9.33 8.02
CA ALA A 223 -7.14 -9.78 9.22
C ALA A 223 -6.69 -8.98 10.46
N TRP A 224 -5.40 -8.62 10.55
CA TRP A 224 -4.90 -7.73 11.59
C TRP A 224 -5.52 -6.33 11.48
N MET A 225 -5.61 -5.77 10.27
CA MET A 225 -6.22 -4.45 10.03
C MET A 225 -7.72 -4.42 10.37
N VAL A 226 -8.45 -5.50 10.07
CA VAL A 226 -9.88 -5.62 10.44
C VAL A 226 -10.05 -5.74 11.94
N LEU A 227 -9.23 -6.57 12.60
CA LEU A 227 -9.32 -6.77 14.05
C LEU A 227 -8.97 -5.50 14.84
N ASN A 228 -8.01 -4.71 14.35
CA ASN A 228 -7.51 -3.50 15.01
C ASN A 228 -7.99 -2.23 14.31
N TRP A 229 -9.15 -2.28 13.64
CA TRP A 229 -9.64 -1.17 12.82
C TRP A 229 -9.68 0.15 13.60
N SER A 230 -9.13 1.22 13.01
CA SER A 230 -9.33 2.58 13.50
C SER A 230 -9.01 3.59 12.40
N VAL A 231 -9.78 4.67 12.35
CA VAL A 231 -9.41 5.91 11.65
C VAL A 231 -9.16 7.06 12.63
N GLU A 232 -9.19 6.81 13.94
CA GLU A 232 -9.12 7.83 14.99
C GLU A 232 -7.73 7.88 15.68
N ASN A 233 -6.97 6.78 15.57
CA ASN A 233 -5.61 6.66 16.06
C ASN A 233 -4.83 5.67 15.20
N ASN A 234 -3.49 5.65 15.35
CA ASN A 234 -2.63 4.58 14.84
C ASN A 234 -2.78 3.37 15.78
N PRO A 235 -3.42 2.26 15.35
CA PRO A 235 -3.69 1.13 16.23
C PRO A 235 -2.43 0.63 16.95
N GLN A 236 -2.52 0.44 18.27
CA GLN A 236 -1.40 0.12 19.18
C GLN A 236 -0.30 1.21 19.31
N ARG A 237 -0.57 2.43 18.86
CA ARG A 237 0.34 3.58 18.92
C ARG A 237 -0.32 4.93 19.24
N GLY A 238 -1.65 5.00 19.35
CA GLY A 238 -2.33 6.25 19.69
C GLY A 238 -2.08 7.31 18.61
N LYS A 239 -1.69 8.53 18.99
CA LYS A 239 -1.43 9.62 18.03
C LYS A 239 -0.03 9.60 17.41
N TYR A 240 0.87 8.71 17.85
CA TYR A 240 2.21 8.59 17.27
C TYR A 240 2.14 8.25 15.77
N ARG A 241 2.71 9.13 14.93
CA ARG A 241 2.69 9.00 13.45
C ARG A 241 1.29 8.78 12.88
N TYR A 242 0.29 9.45 13.45
CA TYR A 242 -1.12 9.18 13.15
C TYR A 242 -1.52 9.54 11.71
N TYR A 243 -1.17 10.72 11.21
CA TYR A 243 -1.49 11.07 9.83
C TYR A 243 -0.68 10.25 8.83
N TYR A 244 0.57 9.90 9.16
CA TYR A 244 1.33 8.90 8.41
C TYR A 244 0.61 7.54 8.35
N TYR A 245 0.02 7.08 9.46
CA TYR A 245 -0.81 5.87 9.48
C TYR A 245 -2.00 5.99 8.54
N LEU A 246 -2.77 7.08 8.58
CA LEU A 246 -3.90 7.27 7.67
C LEU A 246 -3.43 7.20 6.22
N TYR A 247 -2.35 7.89 5.86
CA TYR A 247 -1.81 7.79 4.51
C TYR A 247 -1.33 6.36 4.15
N ALA A 248 -0.76 5.61 5.10
CA ALA A 248 -0.43 4.21 4.88
C ALA A 248 -1.67 3.33 4.67
N LEU A 249 -2.77 3.62 5.37
CA LEU A 249 -4.08 2.96 5.20
C LEU A 249 -4.66 3.24 3.81
N GLU A 250 -4.62 4.50 3.34
CA GLU A 250 -5.01 4.87 1.98
C GLU A 250 -4.21 4.07 0.95
N ARG A 251 -2.88 4.01 1.11
CA ARG A 251 -2.01 3.29 0.18
C ARG A 251 -2.33 1.80 0.11
N LEU A 252 -2.55 1.18 1.28
CA LEU A 252 -2.99 -0.21 1.37
C LEU A 252 -4.29 -0.40 0.59
N ALA A 253 -5.29 0.43 0.85
CA ALA A 253 -6.59 0.30 0.22
C ALA A 253 -6.54 0.55 -1.30
N MET A 254 -5.70 1.50 -1.75
CA MET A 254 -5.52 1.80 -3.17
C MET A 254 -4.76 0.71 -3.92
N PHE A 255 -3.73 0.11 -3.33
CA PHE A 255 -3.05 -1.05 -3.90
C PHE A 255 -3.93 -2.31 -3.87
N GLY A 256 -4.72 -2.48 -2.81
CA GLY A 256 -5.69 -3.56 -2.72
C GLY A 256 -6.89 -3.39 -3.65
N GLY A 257 -7.29 -2.16 -3.95
CA GLY A 257 -8.61 -1.95 -4.54
C GLY A 257 -9.74 -2.25 -3.59
N LEU A 258 -9.50 -2.00 -2.30
CA LEU A 258 -10.46 -2.27 -1.24
C LEU A 258 -11.39 -1.08 -1.13
N ASP A 259 -12.69 -1.28 -1.33
CA ASP A 259 -13.69 -0.26 -1.00
C ASP A 259 -13.99 -0.29 0.50
N TYR A 260 -13.91 -1.47 1.10
CA TYR A 260 -14.07 -1.69 2.53
C TYR A 260 -12.88 -2.45 3.12
N ILE A 261 -12.57 -2.17 4.38
CA ILE A 261 -11.69 -3.00 5.20
C ILE A 261 -12.55 -3.64 6.28
N GLY A 262 -12.86 -4.93 6.12
CA GLY A 262 -13.93 -5.56 6.88
C GLY A 262 -15.27 -4.93 6.49
N LYS A 263 -15.97 -4.37 7.47
CA LYS A 263 -17.23 -3.64 7.28
C LYS A 263 -17.07 -2.12 7.13
N HIS A 264 -15.83 -1.62 7.17
CA HIS A 264 -15.56 -0.19 7.29
C HIS A 264 -15.27 0.45 5.94
N ASP A 265 -16.01 1.51 5.61
CA ASP A 265 -15.68 2.37 4.47
C ASP A 265 -14.51 3.25 4.89
N TRP A 266 -13.31 2.73 4.64
CA TRP A 266 -12.07 3.33 5.10
C TRP A 266 -11.92 4.79 4.65
N TYR A 267 -12.40 5.12 3.46
CA TYR A 267 -12.23 6.44 2.89
C TYR A 267 -13.25 7.41 3.46
N PHE A 268 -14.52 7.02 3.50
CA PHE A 268 -15.56 7.86 4.06
C PHE A 268 -15.30 8.13 5.55
N GLU A 269 -15.06 7.08 6.34
CA GLU A 269 -14.75 7.20 7.77
C GLU A 269 -13.51 8.09 8.00
N GLY A 270 -12.41 7.83 7.28
CA GLY A 270 -11.18 8.61 7.43
C GLY A 270 -11.31 10.06 6.96
N ALA A 271 -12.03 10.32 5.87
CA ALA A 271 -12.25 11.67 5.36
C ALA A 271 -13.09 12.51 6.33
N GLN A 272 -14.12 11.91 6.95
CA GLN A 272 -14.90 12.59 8.00
C GLN A 272 -14.03 13.00 9.18
N VAL A 273 -13.13 12.13 9.63
CA VAL A 273 -12.19 12.46 10.69
C VAL A 273 -11.26 13.60 10.25
N LEU A 274 -10.64 13.51 9.08
CA LEU A 274 -9.72 14.54 8.61
C LEU A 274 -10.39 15.91 8.47
N LEU A 275 -11.60 15.98 7.91
CA LEU A 275 -12.32 17.25 7.79
C LEU A 275 -12.67 17.86 9.16
N ARG A 276 -12.95 17.03 10.16
CA ARG A 276 -13.23 17.48 11.53
C ARG A 276 -11.96 17.96 12.26
N GLU A 277 -10.83 17.31 12.02
CA GLU A 277 -9.56 17.61 12.71
C GLU A 277 -8.75 18.74 12.04
N GLN A 278 -9.22 19.27 10.90
CA GLN A 278 -8.57 20.40 10.23
C GLN A 278 -8.70 21.67 11.07
N ASP A 279 -7.59 22.35 11.33
CA ASP A 279 -7.62 23.61 12.09
C ASP A 279 -8.04 24.82 11.22
N GLY A 280 -8.23 25.98 11.86
CA GLY A 280 -8.63 27.21 11.17
C GLY A 280 -7.62 27.77 10.17
N SER A 281 -6.37 27.28 10.17
CA SER A 281 -5.36 27.60 9.16
C SER A 281 -5.39 26.64 7.97
N GLY A 282 -6.19 25.58 8.05
CA GLY A 282 -6.28 24.52 7.07
C GLY A 282 -5.25 23.41 7.26
N MET A 283 -4.53 23.40 8.38
CA MET A 283 -3.46 22.44 8.68
C MET A 283 -3.95 21.32 9.60
N TRP A 284 -3.13 20.28 9.70
CA TRP A 284 -3.26 19.19 10.66
C TRP A 284 -1.95 19.03 11.40
N ASP A 285 -2.03 18.86 12.72
CA ASP A 285 -0.85 18.59 13.54
C ASP A 285 -1.21 17.83 14.81
N THR A 286 -0.58 16.67 15.02
CA THR A 286 -0.67 15.91 16.27
C THR A 286 0.43 16.27 17.27
N ASN A 287 1.45 17.02 16.87
CA ASN A 287 2.71 17.20 17.59
C ASN A 287 3.38 15.85 17.95
N GLN A 288 3.14 14.80 17.16
CA GLN A 288 3.61 13.42 17.38
C GLN A 288 4.25 12.81 16.12
N GLU A 289 4.59 13.66 15.15
CA GLU A 289 5.31 13.33 13.93
C GLU A 289 6.77 13.81 14.02
N VAL A 290 7.61 13.49 13.04
CA VAL A 290 8.96 14.09 12.97
C VAL A 290 8.86 15.58 12.66
N ASP A 291 9.75 16.36 13.26
CA ASP A 291 9.85 17.78 12.99
C ASP A 291 10.23 18.06 11.51
N PRO A 292 9.53 18.98 10.80
CA PRO A 292 8.34 19.75 11.22
C PRO A 292 7.03 18.93 11.16
N SER A 293 6.43 18.69 12.33
CA SER A 293 5.26 17.79 12.52
C SER A 293 4.05 18.24 11.69
N ASP A 294 3.71 19.52 11.79
CA ASP A 294 2.62 20.20 11.10
C ASP A 294 2.68 20.04 9.57
N VAL A 295 3.87 20.18 8.97
CA VAL A 295 4.06 20.06 7.52
C VAL A 295 3.85 18.61 7.08
N TYR A 296 4.41 17.64 7.81
CA TYR A 296 4.26 16.23 7.46
C TYR A 296 2.83 15.75 7.66
N ASP A 297 2.22 16.08 8.80
CA ASP A 297 0.85 15.72 9.13
C ASP A 297 -0.13 16.30 8.09
N THR A 298 0.02 17.58 7.74
CA THR A 298 -0.76 18.22 6.68
C THR A 298 -0.55 17.53 5.32
N CYS A 299 0.69 17.21 4.95
CA CYS A 299 0.95 16.50 3.69
C CYS A 299 0.27 15.12 3.67
N TYR A 300 0.34 14.36 4.75
CA TYR A 300 -0.26 13.04 4.83
C TYR A 300 -1.80 13.09 4.82
N ALA A 301 -2.40 14.04 5.53
CA ALA A 301 -3.84 14.29 5.48
C ALA A 301 -4.32 14.59 4.06
N LEU A 302 -3.63 15.51 3.35
CA LEU A 302 -3.95 15.86 1.97
C LEU A 302 -3.77 14.67 1.01
N LEU A 303 -2.73 13.86 1.20
CA LEU A 303 -2.49 12.66 0.39
C LEU A 303 -3.60 11.61 0.59
N PHE A 304 -4.09 11.44 1.82
CA PHE A 304 -5.25 10.59 2.12
C PHE A 304 -6.51 11.11 1.42
N LEU A 305 -6.88 12.37 1.64
CA LEU A 305 -8.09 12.97 1.08
C LEU A 305 -8.10 12.90 -0.45
N LYS A 306 -6.95 13.10 -1.08
CA LYS A 306 -6.78 13.00 -2.53
C LYS A 306 -6.89 11.57 -3.06
N ARG A 307 -6.67 10.56 -2.22
CA ARG A 307 -6.36 9.18 -2.63
C ARG A 307 -5.18 9.17 -3.61
N ALA A 308 -4.07 9.73 -3.15
CA ALA A 308 -2.92 10.07 -3.98
C ALA A 308 -2.14 8.87 -4.52
N THR A 309 -2.30 7.67 -3.94
CA THR A 309 -1.62 6.47 -4.41
C THR A 309 -2.16 6.07 -5.78
N ASP A 310 -1.30 6.09 -6.81
CA ASP A 310 -1.63 5.64 -8.17
C ASP A 310 -1.82 4.11 -8.21
N GLY A 311 -2.98 3.69 -7.72
CA GLY A 311 -3.46 2.32 -7.76
C GLY A 311 -4.59 2.18 -8.77
N ILE A 312 -5.75 1.77 -8.29
CA ILE A 312 -6.95 1.60 -9.13
C ILE A 312 -7.64 2.94 -9.31
N LYS A 313 -8.09 3.23 -10.53
CA LYS A 313 -8.84 4.46 -10.81
C LYS A 313 -10.20 4.38 -10.14
N ARG A 314 -10.44 5.21 -9.13
CA ARG A 314 -11.73 5.38 -8.47
C ARG A 314 -12.42 6.66 -8.98
N PRO A 315 -13.76 6.73 -9.02
CA PRO A 315 -14.47 8.00 -9.24
C PRO A 315 -14.02 9.01 -8.18
N VAL A 316 -13.62 10.21 -8.58
CA VAL A 316 -13.29 11.31 -7.65
C VAL A 316 -14.59 11.67 -6.91
N PRO A 317 -14.60 11.71 -5.56
CA PRO A 317 -15.78 12.16 -4.84
C PRO A 317 -15.92 13.65 -5.12
N VAL A 318 -17.07 14.05 -5.66
CA VAL A 318 -17.39 15.47 -5.77
C VAL A 318 -18.04 15.83 -4.44
N PHE A 319 -17.30 16.49 -3.57
CA PHE A 319 -17.88 17.17 -2.42
C PHE A 319 -18.46 18.48 -2.95
N THR A 320 -19.73 18.45 -3.36
CA THR A 320 -20.51 19.67 -3.44
C THR A 320 -20.77 20.04 -1.99
N GLY A 321 -20.03 21.02 -1.47
CA GLY A 321 -20.51 21.74 -0.30
C GLY A 321 -21.85 22.33 -0.70
N GLU A 322 -22.94 21.64 -0.39
CA GLU A 322 -24.22 22.30 -0.28
C GLU A 322 -24.06 23.18 0.95
N ASP A 323 -23.78 24.46 0.67
CA ASP A 323 -24.06 25.52 1.61
C ASP A 323 -25.47 25.24 2.13
N GLN A 324 -25.57 24.91 3.42
CA GLN A 324 -26.85 24.95 4.10
C GLN A 324 -27.24 26.43 4.17
N GLU A 325 -27.89 26.92 3.11
CA GLU A 325 -28.72 28.11 3.18
C GLU A 325 -30.00 27.72 3.92
N ASP A 326 -30.09 28.32 5.12
CA ASP A 326 -31.21 28.51 6.07
C ASP A 326 -31.79 27.32 6.85
#